data_AF-A0A947S0T1-F1
#
_entry.id   AF-A0A947S0T1-F1
#
_cell.length_a   1.000
_cell.length_b   1.000
_cell.length_c   1.000
_cell.angle_alpha   90.00
_cell.angle_beta   90.00
_cell.angle_gamma   90.00
#
_symmetry.space_group_name_H-M   'P 1'
#
loop_
_entity.id
_entity.type
_entity.pdbx_description
1 polymer ?
#
loop_
_entity_poly.entity_id
_entity_poly.type
_entity_poly.pdbx_seq_one_letter_code
_entity_poly.pdbx_strand_id
1 'polypeptide(L)' 'MFEGAKKGMWNGGTPPFGYERKNKKLVINKKKAEIVKTIFDTYLEAGSSVKVYDFGNVENYK' A
#
# COMPACT_ATOMS: atom_id res chain seq x y z
N MET A 1 -7.76 20.45 9.62
CA MET A 1 -6.86 19.36 9.17
C MET A 1 -6.13 18.72 10.35
N PHE A 2 -5.32 19.46 11.11
CA PHE A 2 -4.59 18.92 12.28
C PHE A 2 -5.45 18.16 13.30
N GLU A 3 -6.59 18.70 13.71
CA GLU A 3 -7.50 18.03 14.66
C GLU A 3 -8.14 16.74 14.10
N GLY A 4 -8.30 16.63 12.78
CA GLY A 4 -8.76 15.40 12.12
C GLY A 4 -7.65 14.34 12.09
N ALA A 5 -6.42 14.75 11.78
CA ALA A 5 -5.24 13.89 11.80
C ALA A 5 -5.02 13.26 13.19
N LYS A 6 -5.12 14.06 14.26
CA LYS A 6 -5.02 13.58 15.65
C LYS A 6 -6.08 12.52 15.99
N LYS A 7 -7.24 12.57 15.34
CA LYS A 7 -8.35 11.61 15.51
C LYS A 7 -8.27 10.42 14.54
N GLY A 8 -7.16 10.26 13.81
CA GLY A 8 -6.95 9.19 12.84
C GLY A 8 -7.79 9.33 11.57
N MET A 9 -8.27 10.54 11.26
CA MET A 9 -9.02 10.79 10.02
C MET A 9 -8.06 11.03 8.85
N TRP A 10 -8.44 10.51 7.68
CA TRP A 10 -7.80 10.79 6.42
C TRP A 10 -8.07 12.24 6.00
N ASN A 11 -7.00 13.01 5.84
CA ASN A 11 -7.09 14.45 5.59
C ASN A 11 -7.40 14.83 4.14
N GLY A 12 -7.53 13.86 3.22
CA GLY A 12 -7.86 14.09 1.82
C GLY A 12 -6.80 13.56 0.86
N GLY A 13 -7.06 13.70 -0.44
CA GLY A 13 -6.22 13.10 -1.50
C GLY A 13 -6.55 11.63 -1.77
N THR A 14 -5.83 11.05 -2.75
CA THR A 14 -5.96 9.66 -3.16
C THR A 14 -5.43 8.73 -2.05
N PRO A 15 -6.20 7.72 -1.61
CA PRO A 15 -5.72 6.74 -0.66
C PRO A 15 -4.44 6.04 -1.16
N PRO A 16 -3.46 5.78 -0.29
CA PRO A 16 -2.32 4.95 -0.65
C PRO A 16 -2.75 3.58 -1.18
N PHE A 17 -1.98 2.99 -2.09
CA PHE A 17 -2.22 1.63 -2.55
C PHE A 17 -2.20 0.65 -1.36
N GLY A 18 -3.09 -0.35 -1.37
CA GLY A 18 -3.35 -1.19 -0.20
C GLY A 18 -4.43 -0.66 0.75
N TYR A 19 -4.90 0.58 0.57
CA TYR A 19 -5.95 1.18 1.39
C TYR A 19 -7.12 1.71 0.56
N GLU A 20 -8.27 1.84 1.23
CA GLU A 20 -9.47 2.48 0.74
C GLU A 20 -9.94 3.53 1.74
N ARG A 21 -10.53 4.63 1.24
CA ARG A 21 -11.18 5.61 2.10
C ARG A 21 -12.60 5.16 2.42
N LYS A 22 -12.90 4.91 3.69
CA LYS A 22 -14.27 4.70 4.21
C LYS A 22 -14.53 5.60 5.39
N ASN A 23 -15.63 6.36 5.36
CA ASN A 23 -16.05 7.25 6.47
C ASN A 23 -14.93 8.16 6.98
N LYS A 24 -14.21 8.82 6.07
CA LYS A 24 -13.04 9.68 6.38
C LYS A 24 -11.88 8.95 7.10
N LYS A 25 -11.80 7.63 7.04
CA LYS A 25 -10.67 6.83 7.53
C LYS A 25 -10.05 6.02 6.40
N LEU A 26 -8.79 5.63 6.56
CA LEU A 26 -8.17 4.61 5.73
C LEU A 26 -8.50 3.23 6.30
N VAL A 27 -9.02 2.36 5.46
CA VAL A 27 -9.29 0.96 5.77
C VAL A 27 -8.46 0.10 4.84
N ILE A 28 -7.89 -0.98 5.36
CA ILE A 28 -7.06 -1.90 4.58
C ILE A 28 -7.93 -2.57 3.50
N ASN A 29 -7.52 -2.46 2.24
CA ASN A 29 -7.98 -3.36 1.18
C ASN A 29 -7.07 -4.59 1.22
N LYS A 30 -7.58 -5.70 1.77
CA LYS A 30 -6.78 -6.91 1.99
C LYS A 30 -6.05 -7.40 0.74
N LYS A 31 -6.75 -7.45 -0.41
CA LYS A 31 -6.18 -7.91 -1.68
C LYS A 31 -5.01 -7.05 -2.13
N LYS A 32 -5.16 -5.72 -2.08
CA LYS A 32 -4.07 -4.80 -2.46
C LYS A 32 -2.96 -4.75 -1.43
N ALA A 33 -3.29 -4.89 -0.14
CA ALA A 33 -2.33 -4.88 0.94
C ALA A 33 -1.44 -6.13 0.95
N GLU A 34 -1.95 -7.26 0.48
CA GLU A 34 -1.16 -8.48 0.26
C GLU A 34 -0.06 -8.24 -0.78
N ILE A 35 -0.39 -7.61 -1.91
CA ILE A 35 0.60 -7.21 -2.92
C ILE A 35 1.68 -6.30 -2.31
N VAL A 36 1.28 -5.33 -1.48
CA VAL A 36 2.24 -4.45 -0.77
C VAL A 36 3.17 -5.27 0.11
N LYS A 37 2.65 -6.26 0.87
CA LYS A 37 3.49 -7.14 1.69
C LYS A 37 4.48 -7.92 0.85
N THR A 38 4.02 -8.57 -0.22
CA THR A 38 4.88 -9.30 -1.15
C THR A 38 6.00 -8.43 -1.70
N ILE A 39 5.70 -7.19 -2.10
CA ILE A 39 6.72 -6.22 -2.57
C ILE A 39 7.83 -6.01 -1.53
N PHE A 40 7.45 -5.81 -0.26
CA PHE A 40 8.42 -5.61 0.81
C PHE A 40 9.19 -6.89 1.14
N ASP A 41 8.52 -8.04 1.19
CA ASP A 41 9.16 -9.33 1.45
C ASP A 41 10.19 -9.66 0.36
N THR A 42 9.83 -9.52 -0.92
CA THR A 42 10.75 -9.70 -2.05
C THR A 42 11.91 -8.70 -1.98
N TYR A 43 11.67 -7.45 -1.56
CA TYR A 43 12.77 -6.48 -1.41
C TYR A 43 13.75 -6.88 -0.31
N LEU A 44 13.24 -7.35 0.84
CA LEU A 44 14.08 -7.80 1.95
C LEU A 44 14.94 -9.01 1.56
N GLU A 45 14.40 -9.91 0.74
CA GLU A 45 15.15 -11.07 0.22
C GLU A 45 16.17 -10.68 -0.87
N ALA A 46 15.77 -9.81 -1.80
CA ALA A 46 16.56 -9.51 -2.99
C ALA A 46 17.54 -8.34 -2.82
N GLY A 47 17.28 -7.43 -1.88
CA GLY A 47 18.04 -6.20 -1.65
C GLY A 47 18.01 -5.21 -2.82
N SER A 48 17.10 -5.38 -3.79
CA SER A 48 17.10 -4.62 -5.04
C SER A 48 15.69 -4.32 -5.51
N SER A 49 15.41 -3.03 -5.74
CA SER A 49 14.11 -2.58 -6.29
C SER A 49 13.88 -3.03 -7.73
N VAL A 50 14.94 -3.21 -8.52
CA VAL A 50 14.85 -3.73 -9.90
C VAL A 50 14.33 -5.17 -9.88
N LYS A 51 14.88 -6.02 -9.01
CA LYS A 51 14.45 -7.42 -8.88
C LYS A 51 12.98 -7.53 -8.42
N VAL A 52 12.55 -6.64 -7.53
CA VAL A 52 11.14 -6.56 -7.10
C VAL A 52 10.22 -6.18 -8.25
N TYR A 53 10.63 -5.23 -9.10
CA TYR A 53 9.87 -4.86 -10.30
C TYR A 53 9.74 -6.03 -11.27
N ASP A 54 10.84 -6.72 -11.56
CA ASP A 54 10.84 -7.88 -12.46
C ASP A 54 9.93 -8.99 -11.93
N PHE A 55 10.00 -9.29 -10.64
CA PHE A 55 9.12 -10.24 -9.97
C PHE A 55 7.64 -9.85 -10.09
N GLY A 56 7.30 -8.58 -9.82
CA GLY A 56 5.92 -8.11 -9.89
C GLY A 56 5.32 -8.14 -11.30
N ASN A 57 6.15 -8.00 -12.35
CA ASN A 57 5.72 -8.16 -13.74
C ASN A 57 5.40 -9.61 -14.10
N VAL A 58 6.17 -10.58 -13.58
CA VAL A 58 5.91 -12.01 -13.79
C VAL A 58 4.58 -12.41 -13.15
N GLU A 59 4.31 -11.91 -11.94
CA GLU A 59 3.07 -12.18 -11.20
C GLU A 59 1.86 -11.36 -11.70
N ASN A 60 2.04 -10.49 -12.70
CA ASN A 60 0.99 -9.67 -13.31
C ASN A 60 0.17 -8.84 -12.30
N TYR A 61 0.82 -8.24 -11.30
CA TYR A 61 0.18 -7.28 -10.41
C TYR A 61 -0.10 -5.95 -11.15
N LYS A 62 -1.14 -5.92 -11.98
CA LYS A 62 -1.66 -4.71 -12.64
C LYS A 62 -2.76 -4.03 -11.83
#